data_AF-A0A2M7NN36-F1
#
_entry.id   AF-A0A2M7NN36-F1
#
_cell.length_a   1.000
_cell.length_b   1.000
_cell.length_c   1.000
_cell.angle_alpha   90.00
_cell.angle_beta   90.00
_cell.angle_gamma   90.00
#
_symmetry.space_group_name_H-M   'P 1'
#
loop_
_entity.id
_entity.type
_entity.pdbx_description
1 polymer ?
#
loop_
_entity_poly.entity_id
_entity_poly.type
_entity_poly.pdbx_seq_one_letter_code
_entity_poly.pdbx_strand_id
1 'polypeptide(L)'
;MELNFTDFLQKINLRELLPRGYAKVAASKFECSPEKIYSISSGRTQDNKILLYLLEIAEEEYKIRIEIEQKLTKLENAINTPLSVSIS
;
A
#
# COMPACT_ATOMS: atom_id res chain seq x y z
N MET A 1 11.49 20.27 11.06
CA MET A 1 11.04 19.15 11.90
C MET A 1 11.41 17.88 11.15
N GLU A 2 12.59 17.33 11.42
CA GLU A 2 13.00 16.07 10.80
C GLU A 2 12.15 14.96 11.41
N LEU A 3 11.17 14.46 10.66
CA LEU A 3 10.51 13.21 10.99
C LEU A 3 11.58 12.13 10.98
N ASN A 4 11.92 11.62 12.16
CA ASN A 4 12.79 10.46 12.28
C ASN A 4 12.06 9.30 11.57
N PHE A 5 12.51 8.95 10.37
CA PHE A 5 11.85 8.00 9.47
C PHE A 5 11.59 6.65 10.15
N THR A 6 12.48 6.30 11.08
CA THR A 6 12.38 5.12 11.96
C THR A 6 11.13 5.16 12.85
N ASP A 7 10.79 6.32 13.43
CA ASP A 7 9.60 6.48 14.28
C ASP A 7 8.30 6.47 13.46
N PHE A 8 8.35 6.94 12.22
CA PHE A 8 7.22 6.87 11.28
C PHE A 8 6.89 5.41 10.93
N LEU A 9 7.91 4.58 10.66
CA LEU A 9 7.73 3.16 10.35
C LEU A 9 7.28 2.35 11.56
N GLN A 10 7.64 2.75 12.78
CA GLN A 10 7.14 2.10 13.99
C GLN A 10 5.65 2.38 14.27
N LYS A 11 5.12 3.49 13.76
CA LYS A 11 3.71 3.86 13.94
C LYS A 11 2.78 3.29 12.87
N ILE A 12 3.32 2.85 11.74
CA ILE A 12 2.53 2.33 10.62
C ILE A 12 2.75 0.83 10.50
N ASN A 13 1.65 0.06 10.58
CA ASN A 13 1.69 -1.35 10.27
C ASN A 13 1.83 -1.54 8.75
N LEU A 14 3.09 -1.59 8.27
CA LEU A 14 3.40 -1.68 6.84
C LEU A 14 2.69 -2.86 6.15
N ARG A 15 2.36 -3.92 6.90
CA ARG A 15 1.63 -5.09 6.38
C ARG A 15 0.25 -4.77 5.83
N GLU A 16 -0.41 -3.72 6.33
CA GLU A 16 -1.74 -3.30 5.88
C GLU A 16 -1.69 -2.56 4.54
N LEU A 17 -0.53 -1.98 4.21
CA LEU A 17 -0.29 -1.21 3.00
C LEU A 17 0.34 -2.06 1.88
N LEU A 18 0.68 -3.31 2.16
CA LEU A 18 1.35 -4.20 1.23
C LEU A 18 0.33 -5.12 0.52
N PRO A 19 0.56 -5.43 -0.78
CA PRO A 19 -0.30 -6.32 -1.53
C PRO A 19 -0.22 -7.76 -0.99
N ARG A 20 -1.26 -8.55 -1.26
CA ARG A 20 -1.23 -9.98 -0.91
C ARG A 20 -0.08 -10.69 -1.61
N GLY A 21 0.61 -11.57 -0.88
CA GLY A 21 1.74 -12.32 -1.41
C GLY A 21 3.07 -11.55 -1.48
N TYR A 22 3.12 -10.29 -1.01
CA TYR A 22 4.35 -9.47 -1.00
C TYR A 22 5.55 -10.22 -0.40
N ALA A 23 5.31 -10.98 0.68
CA ALA A 23 6.39 -11.66 1.40
C ALA A 23 7.08 -12.72 0.54
N LYS A 24 6.34 -13.45 -0.30
CA LYS A 24 6.91 -14.46 -1.21
C LYS A 24 7.71 -13.81 -2.33
N VAL A 25 7.21 -12.70 -2.88
CA VAL A 25 7.88 -11.95 -3.94
C VAL A 25 9.19 -11.33 -3.42
N ALA A 26 9.12 -10.65 -2.29
CA ALA A 26 10.30 -10.06 -1.65
C ALA A 26 11.31 -11.13 -1.21
N ALA A 27 10.84 -12.24 -0.63
CA ALA A 27 11.70 -13.37 -0.25
C ALA A 27 12.49 -13.92 -1.44
N SER A 28 11.83 -14.09 -2.58
CA SER A 28 12.48 -14.52 -3.83
C SER A 28 13.50 -13.49 -4.35
N LYS A 29 13.20 -12.20 -4.24
CA LYS A 29 14.09 -11.11 -4.72
C LYS A 29 15.36 -10.96 -3.87
N PHE A 30 15.25 -11.18 -2.57
CA PHE A 30 16.36 -11.01 -1.61
C PHE A 30 16.97 -12.35 -1.16
N GLU A 31 16.62 -13.44 -1.81
CA GLU A 31 17.12 -14.80 -1.53
C GLU A 31 17.05 -15.14 -0.03
N CYS A 32 15.89 -14.88 0.58
CA CYS A 32 15.66 -15.11 2.00
C CYS A 32 14.30 -15.75 2.27
N SER A 33 14.01 -16.06 3.53
CA SER A 33 12.73 -16.67 3.89
C SER A 33 11.60 -15.63 3.97
N PRO A 34 10.35 -16.00 3.61
CA PRO A 34 9.18 -15.15 3.84
C PRO A 34 9.05 -14.70 5.31
N GLU A 35 9.47 -15.54 6.26
CA GLU A 35 9.48 -15.23 7.70
C GLU A 35 10.38 -14.03 8.01
N LYS A 36 11.54 -13.92 7.35
CA LYS A 36 12.43 -12.75 7.48
C LYS A 36 11.70 -11.48 7.00
N ILE A 37 11.01 -11.55 5.86
CA ILE A 37 10.24 -10.43 5.32
C ILE A 37 9.09 -10.03 6.26
N TYR A 38 8.39 -11.01 6.84
CA TYR A 38 7.36 -10.74 7.84
C TYR A 38 7.93 -10.06 9.08
N SER A 39 9.09 -10.48 9.57
CA SER A 39 9.74 -9.84 10.72
C SER A 39 10.13 -8.39 10.42
N ILE A 40 10.68 -8.12 9.22
CA ILE A 40 11.05 -6.76 8.79
C ILE A 40 9.82 -5.86 8.63
N SER A 41 8.80 -6.32 7.91
CA SER A 41 7.54 -5.56 7.74
C SER A 41 6.77 -5.29 9.04
N SER A 42 7.06 -6.05 10.11
CA SER A 42 6.53 -5.79 11.46
C SER A 42 7.44 -4.98 12.37
N GLY A 43 8.59 -4.50 11.86
CA GLY A 43 9.58 -3.77 12.67
C GLY A 43 10.35 -4.61 13.69
N ARG A 44 10.20 -5.95 13.69
CA ARG A 44 10.90 -6.87 14.61
C ARG A 44 12.36 -7.10 14.23
N THR A 45 12.72 -6.80 12.98
CA THR A 45 14.07 -6.97 12.45
C THR A 45 14.37 -5.83 11.49
N GLN A 46 15.59 -5.29 11.53
CA GLN A 46 16.02 -4.25 10.60
C GLN A 46 16.88 -4.87 9.49
N ASP A 47 16.44 -4.64 8.26
CA ASP A 47 17.24 -4.83 7.04
C ASP A 47 16.84 -3.70 6.09
N ASN A 48 17.68 -2.67 6.03
CA ASN A 48 17.32 -1.41 5.37
C ASN A 48 17.03 -1.58 3.87
N LYS A 49 17.68 -2.54 3.20
CA LYS A 49 17.45 -2.79 1.78
C LYS A 49 16.07 -3.40 1.53
N ILE A 50 15.70 -4.38 2.33
CA ILE A 50 14.38 -5.02 2.25
C ILE A 50 13.31 -4.01 2.67
N LEU A 51 13.54 -3.26 3.74
CA LEU A 51 12.60 -2.27 4.24
C LEU A 51 12.31 -1.18 3.20
N LEU A 52 13.35 -0.65 2.54
CA LEU A 52 13.18 0.32 1.45
C LEU A 52 12.33 -0.25 0.31
N TYR A 53 12.62 -1.48 -0.12
CA TYR A 53 11.82 -2.13 -1.16
C TYR A 53 10.35 -2.35 -0.77
N LEU A 54 10.09 -2.74 0.48
CA LEU A 54 8.72 -2.89 0.98
C LEU A 54 7.99 -1.54 0.99
N LEU A 55 8.69 -0.44 1.26
CA LEU A 55 8.10 0.90 1.22
C LEU A 55 7.76 1.33 -0.20
N GLU A 56 8.62 1.05 -1.18
CA GLU A 56 8.35 1.29 -2.59
C GLU A 56 7.07 0.55 -3.04
N ILE A 57 6.93 -0.73 -2.69
CA ILE A 57 5.71 -1.49 -2.99
C ILE A 57 4.48 -0.88 -2.31
N ALA A 58 4.59 -0.52 -1.03
CA ALA A 58 3.47 0.04 -0.28
C ALA A 58 3.02 1.39 -0.86
N GLU A 59 3.96 2.22 -1.33
CA GLU A 59 3.67 3.49 -1.98
C GLU A 59 2.90 3.28 -3.30
N GLU A 60 3.33 2.33 -4.13
CA GLU A 60 2.64 1.99 -5.37
C GLU A 60 1.22 1.48 -5.12
N GLU A 61 1.07 0.54 -4.18
CA GLU A 61 -0.22 -0.02 -3.78
C GLU A 61 -1.17 1.07 -3.28
N TYR A 62 -0.67 2.02 -2.47
CA TYR A 62 -1.46 3.14 -1.97
C TYR A 62 -1.93 4.08 -3.08
N LYS A 63 -1.06 4.42 -4.05
CA LYS A 63 -1.43 5.24 -5.22
C LYS A 63 -2.55 4.58 -6.04
N ILE A 64 -2.44 3.27 -6.27
CA ILE A 64 -3.45 2.50 -7.00
C ILE A 64 -4.79 2.52 -6.24
N ARG A 65 -4.78 2.35 -4.91
CA ARG A 65 -5.99 2.41 -4.07
C ARG A 65 -6.70 3.75 -4.19
N ILE A 66 -5.97 4.86 -4.09
CA ILE A 66 -6.55 6.20 -4.27
C ILE A 66 -7.18 6.34 -5.65
N GLU A 67 -6.51 5.89 -6.72
CA GLU A 67 -7.04 5.99 -8.08
C GLU A 67 -8.34 5.19 -8.24
N ILE A 68 -8.40 3.98 -7.65
CA ILE A 68 -9.60 3.15 -7.65
C ILE A 68 -10.74 3.84 -6.89
N GLU A 69 -10.47 4.35 -5.68
CA GLU A 69 -11.47 5.07 -4.89
C GLU A 69 -12.05 6.27 -5.66
N GLN A 70 -11.20 7.08 -6.30
CA GLN A 70 -11.67 8.19 -7.13
C GLN A 70 -12.55 7.75 -8.29
N LYS A 71 -12.21 6.63 -8.95
CA LYS A 71 -13.03 6.06 -10.03
C LYS A 71 -14.35 5.51 -9.52
N LEU A 72 -14.37 4.86 -8.35
CA LEU A 72 -15.58 4.35 -7.71
C LEU A 72 -16.52 5.50 -7.33
N THR A 73 -16.03 6.57 -6.71
CA THR A 73 -16.84 7.74 -6.38
C THR A 73 -17.46 8.38 -7.64
N LYS A 74 -16.71 8.46 -8.75
CA LYS A 74 -17.25 8.95 -10.03
C LYS A 74 -18.36 8.04 -10.57
N LEU A 75 -18.19 6.73 -10.44
CA LEU A 75 -19.19 5.75 -10.87
C LEU A 75 -20.46 5.83 -10.01
N GLU A 76 -20.33 5.92 -8.70
CA GLU A 76 -21.46 6.08 -7.76
C GLU A 76 -22.24 7.35 -8.05
N ASN A 77 -21.56 8.47 -8.30
CA ASN A 77 -22.21 9.71 -8.69
C ASN A 77 -22.94 9.58 -10.03
N ALA A 78 -22.35 8.90 -11.03
CA ALA A 78 -23.00 8.68 -12.32
C ALA A 78 -24.26 7.80 -12.20
N ILE A 79 -24.25 6.79 -11.32
CA ILE A 79 -25.41 5.92 -11.07
C ILE A 79 -26.52 6.69 -10.33
N ASN A 80 -26.16 7.52 -9.36
CA ASN A 80 -27.10 8.23 -8.50
C ASN A 80 -27.58 9.58 -9.07
N THR A 81 -27.04 10.02 -10.21
CA THR A 81 -27.52 11.24 -10.89
C THR A 81 -28.83 10.91 -11.63
N PRO A 82 -29.96 11.56 -11.32
CA PRO A 82 -31.19 11.35 -12.07
C PRO A 82 -30.98 11.80 -13.52
N LEU A 83 -31.39 10.99 -14.50
CA LEU A 83 -31.54 11.45 -15.88
C LEU A 83 -32.50 12.66 -15.87
N SER A 84 -31.95 13.86 -15.99
CA SER A 84 -32.75 15.04 -16.32
C SER A 84 -33.24 14.85 -17.75
N VAL A 85 -34.45 14.31 -17.90
CA VAL A 85 -35.15 14.29 -19.18
C VAL A 85 -35.48 15.73 -19.52
N SER A 86 -34.71 16.34 -20.42
CA SER A 86 -35.07 17.59 -21.07
C SER A 86 -36.26 17.31 -22.00
N ILE A 87 -37.47 17.47 -21.48
CA ILE A 87 -38.67 17.47 -22.32
C ILE A 87 -38.69 18.84 -23.01
N SER A 88 -38.45 18.83 -24.32
CA SER A 88 -38.58 19.99 -25.21
C SER A 88 -40.03 20.30 -25.52
#